data_AF-A0A433TYI2-F1
#
_entry.id   AF-A0A433TYI2-F1
#
_cell.length_a   1.000
_cell.length_b   1.000
_cell.length_c   1.000
_cell.angle_alpha   90.00
_cell.angle_beta   90.00
_cell.angle_gamma   90.00
#
_symmetry.space_group_name_H-M   'P 1'
#
loop_
_entity.id
_entity.type
_entity.pdbx_description
1 polymer ?
#
loop_
_entity_poly.entity_id
_entity_poly.type
_entity_poly.pdbx_seq_one_letter_code
_entity_poly.pdbx_strand_id
1 'polypeptide(L)'
;MAATDSSVTTDEISHLVEKKRDQGSHECEVLGTSSHEAEESSLAWQMCTKNPGHHQFIPAAEFSLDKLPQWCRKPLVLDYVKYMCATTVRLKVGYTSWDRPDGYCFSSCRGTSLAHFGSGHLIAMSQHDGPCQCPECESSPSPHQTCHKLYIATAQHVVFNTEEAKATQVSFFYDDEASGTDGRVKIVWGTRGGSKGHEGDNSIFMCVTHDETLVSELKQIQAQYKHLKFKFEGQAGTSPNIDWKNLCVVVSHPHGQPKKITVGEMKSCTGAGTCNRRQFSYSTATCRGSSGAFVLSLEFYEAMPYVSWYTGMMWGAAHSFGGLNGEYNKSAYSNPDVADFFTPISVRLPRSMLWLLGGTWMKSVWCLVNK
;
A
#
# COMPACT_ATOMS: atom_id res chain seq x y z
N MET A 1 1.13 -42.08 12.00
CA MET A 1 1.36 -40.88 11.18
C MET A 1 2.80 -40.45 11.42
N ALA A 2 3.68 -40.66 10.45
CA ALA A 2 5.08 -40.29 10.58
C ALA A 2 5.20 -38.78 10.31
N ALA A 3 5.64 -38.02 11.31
CA ALA A 3 6.09 -36.65 11.10
C ALA A 3 7.38 -36.73 10.28
N THR A 4 7.30 -36.39 9.00
CA THR A 4 8.49 -36.19 8.17
C THR A 4 9.13 -34.90 8.63
N ASP A 5 10.18 -35.02 9.43
CA ASP A 5 11.05 -33.93 9.83
C ASP A 5 11.69 -33.37 8.56
N SER A 6 11.19 -32.24 8.05
CA SER A 6 11.72 -31.61 6.84
C SER A 6 13.02 -30.89 7.21
N SER A 7 14.13 -31.62 7.24
CA SER A 7 15.45 -31.04 7.42
C SER A 7 15.73 -30.06 6.27
N VAL A 8 15.79 -28.77 6.58
CA VAL A 8 16.22 -27.73 5.63
C VAL A 8 17.61 -28.09 5.13
N THR A 9 17.80 -28.10 3.82
CA THR A 9 19.07 -28.48 3.21
C THR A 9 20.12 -27.36 3.36
N THR A 10 21.41 -27.72 3.38
CA THR A 10 22.51 -26.73 3.42
C THR A 10 22.44 -25.74 2.26
N ASP A 11 21.96 -26.20 1.09
CA ASP A 11 21.81 -25.38 -0.11
C ASP A 11 20.70 -24.32 0.08
N GLU A 12 19.55 -24.70 0.67
CA GLU A 12 18.47 -23.74 0.98
C GLU A 12 18.93 -22.66 1.97
N ILE A 13 19.70 -23.02 2.99
CA ILE A 13 20.28 -22.04 3.94
C ILE A 13 21.22 -21.08 3.19
N SER A 14 22.06 -21.59 2.30
CA SER A 14 22.97 -20.78 1.49
C SER A 14 22.20 -19.78 0.61
N HIS A 15 21.16 -20.24 -0.10
CA HIS A 15 20.31 -19.37 -0.92
C HIS A 15 19.57 -18.32 -0.08
N LEU A 16 19.11 -18.68 1.12
CA LEU A 16 18.46 -17.74 2.04
C LEU A 16 19.41 -16.64 2.51
N VAL A 17 20.63 -17.00 2.91
CA VAL A 17 21.66 -16.03 3.30
C VAL A 17 22.02 -15.12 2.14
N GLU A 18 22.17 -15.68 0.94
CA GLU A 18 22.45 -14.91 -0.27
C GLU A 18 21.33 -13.91 -0.59
N LYS A 19 20.07 -14.35 -0.58
CA LYS A 19 18.93 -13.47 -0.86
C LYS A 19 18.80 -12.34 0.17
N LYS A 20 19.03 -12.64 1.46
CA LYS A 20 19.09 -11.62 2.53
C LYS A 20 20.21 -10.59 2.35
N ARG A 21 21.30 -10.97 1.69
CA ARG A 21 22.41 -10.06 1.35
C ARG A 21 22.08 -9.22 0.12
N ASP A 22 21.49 -9.84 -0.91
CA ASP A 22 21.20 -9.21 -2.20
C ASP A 22 20.08 -8.18 -2.15
N GLN A 23 19.27 -8.14 -1.08
CA GLN A 23 18.25 -7.10 -0.90
C GLN A 23 18.83 -5.69 -0.68
N GLY A 24 20.08 -5.57 -0.22
CA GLY A 24 20.70 -4.27 0.09
C GLY A 24 19.92 -3.46 1.13
N SER A 25 19.65 -2.19 0.84
CA SER A 25 18.86 -1.26 1.67
C SER A 25 17.34 -1.38 1.46
N HIS A 26 16.90 -2.30 0.60
CA HIS A 26 15.48 -2.56 0.42
C HIS A 26 14.96 -3.42 1.56
N GLU A 27 13.89 -2.95 2.18
CA GLU A 27 13.34 -3.53 3.38
C GLU A 27 12.31 -4.60 3.06
N CYS A 28 12.66 -5.57 2.21
CA CYS A 28 11.93 -6.83 2.09
C CYS A 28 12.35 -7.75 3.24
N GLU A 29 11.43 -8.58 3.72
CA GLU A 29 11.78 -9.67 4.64
C GLU A 29 11.95 -10.97 3.85
N VAL A 30 12.98 -11.74 4.13
CA VAL A 30 13.24 -13.01 3.44
C VAL A 30 13.14 -14.10 4.50
N LEU A 31 12.12 -14.94 4.38
CA LEU A 31 11.92 -16.10 5.24
C LEU A 31 12.15 -17.37 4.42
N GLY A 32 12.46 -18.47 5.09
CA GLY A 32 12.66 -19.78 4.51
C GLY A 32 11.40 -20.33 3.86
N THR A 33 11.58 -21.45 3.16
CA THR A 33 10.53 -22.23 2.50
C THR A 33 9.74 -23.12 3.45
N SER A 34 10.05 -23.06 4.75
CA SER A 34 9.52 -23.99 5.76
C SER A 34 8.07 -23.68 6.13
N SER A 35 7.37 -24.67 6.72
CA SER A 35 6.06 -24.50 7.36
C SER A 35 6.07 -23.55 8.57
N HIS A 36 7.23 -23.00 8.92
CA HIS A 36 7.46 -22.21 10.13
C HIS A 36 7.53 -20.70 9.85
N GLU A 37 6.90 -20.23 8.77
CA GLU A 37 6.86 -18.80 8.40
C GLU A 37 6.54 -17.87 9.59
N ALA A 38 5.56 -18.24 10.42
CA ALA A 38 5.17 -17.45 11.60
C ALA A 38 6.27 -17.41 12.68
N GLU A 39 6.96 -18.53 12.91
CA GLU A 39 8.05 -18.62 13.88
C GLU A 39 9.28 -17.88 13.39
N GLU A 40 9.65 -18.04 12.12
CA GLU A 40 10.76 -17.31 11.50
C GLU A 40 10.51 -15.80 11.47
N SER A 41 9.28 -15.39 11.15
CA SER A 41 8.83 -14.00 11.22
C SER A 41 8.94 -13.45 12.65
N SER A 42 8.52 -14.24 13.64
CA SER A 42 8.60 -13.85 15.07
C SER A 42 10.04 -13.76 15.56
N LEU A 43 10.91 -14.66 15.11
CA LEU A 43 12.33 -14.62 15.41
C LEU A 43 13.02 -13.43 14.74
N ALA A 44 12.69 -13.14 13.48
CA ALA A 44 13.18 -11.96 12.75
C ALA A 44 12.76 -10.65 13.43
N TRP A 45 11.53 -10.60 13.96
CA TRP A 45 11.07 -9.51 14.81
C TRP A 45 11.94 -9.40 16.06
N GLN A 46 12.10 -10.46 16.86
CA GLN A 46 12.88 -10.39 18.10
C GLN A 46 14.34 -10.02 17.90
N MET A 47 14.95 -10.47 16.80
CA MET A 47 16.37 -10.22 16.48
C MET A 47 16.61 -8.96 15.66
N CYS A 48 15.59 -8.12 15.42
CA CYS A 48 15.75 -6.93 14.60
C CYS A 48 16.71 -5.92 15.26
N THR A 49 17.79 -5.61 14.55
CA THR A 49 18.80 -4.64 15.00
C THR A 49 18.47 -3.19 14.59
N LYS A 50 17.60 -2.99 13.60
CA LYS A 50 17.26 -1.65 13.09
C LYS A 50 16.39 -0.86 14.08
N ASN A 51 15.39 -1.51 14.68
CA ASN A 51 14.52 -0.92 15.68
C ASN A 51 14.39 -1.86 16.89
N PRO A 52 15.42 -1.95 17.75
CA PRO A 52 15.41 -2.88 18.89
C PRO A 52 14.18 -2.69 19.77
N GLY A 53 13.45 -3.77 20.03
CA GLY A 53 12.23 -3.76 20.85
C GLY A 53 10.99 -3.10 20.20
N HIS A 54 11.14 -2.51 19.01
CA HIS A 54 10.04 -1.98 18.17
C HIS A 54 9.06 -1.05 18.91
N HIS A 55 9.55 -0.26 19.86
CA HIS A 55 8.68 0.59 20.70
C HIS A 55 7.83 1.61 19.92
N GLN A 56 8.21 1.93 18.69
CA GLN A 56 7.48 2.85 17.82
C GLN A 56 6.39 2.17 16.96
N PHE A 57 6.33 0.84 16.94
CA PHE A 57 5.41 0.06 16.12
C PHE A 57 4.15 -0.25 16.91
N ILE A 58 3.08 0.48 16.61
CA ILE A 58 1.78 0.35 17.28
C ILE A 58 0.97 -0.73 16.55
N PRO A 59 0.47 -1.78 17.24
CA PRO A 59 -0.46 -2.73 16.63
C PRO A 59 -1.69 -2.01 16.05
N ALA A 60 -2.14 -2.42 14.86
CA ALA A 60 -3.26 -1.74 14.18
C ALA A 60 -4.54 -1.68 15.03
N ALA A 61 -4.83 -2.76 15.77
CA ALA A 61 -5.98 -2.85 16.68
C ALA A 61 -5.91 -1.90 17.88
N GLU A 62 -4.69 -1.48 18.28
CA GLU A 62 -4.45 -0.61 19.44
C GLU A 62 -4.34 0.87 19.05
N PHE A 63 -4.44 1.19 17.75
CA PHE A 63 -4.25 2.56 17.29
C PHE A 63 -5.46 3.44 17.56
N SER A 64 -5.22 4.47 18.34
CA SER A 64 -6.22 5.40 18.85
C SER A 64 -5.73 6.84 18.73
N LEU A 65 -6.63 7.80 19.02
CA LEU A 65 -6.35 9.22 18.86
C LEU A 65 -5.17 9.70 19.71
N ASP A 66 -4.98 9.14 20.90
CA ASP A 66 -3.87 9.48 21.82
C ASP A 66 -2.49 9.06 21.29
N LYS A 67 -2.43 8.10 20.36
CA LYS A 67 -1.19 7.66 19.71
C LYS A 67 -0.68 8.66 18.66
N LEU A 68 -1.53 9.59 18.22
CA LEU A 68 -1.11 10.68 17.35
C LEU A 68 -0.40 11.78 18.16
N PRO A 69 0.58 12.48 17.56
CA PRO A 69 1.14 13.71 18.12
C PRO A 69 0.06 14.73 18.46
N GLN A 70 0.21 15.43 19.60
CA GLN A 70 -0.82 16.32 20.16
C GLN A 70 -1.39 17.32 19.13
N TRP A 71 -0.53 17.90 18.30
CA TRP A 71 -0.88 18.89 17.28
C TRP A 71 -1.77 18.34 16.14
N CYS A 72 -1.72 17.02 15.89
CA CYS A 72 -2.55 16.35 14.87
C CYS A 72 -3.58 15.38 15.46
N ARG A 73 -3.89 15.43 16.76
CA ARG A 73 -4.94 14.60 17.40
C ARG A 73 -6.34 15.04 16.97
N LYS A 74 -6.70 14.78 15.72
CA LYS A 74 -8.03 15.09 15.16
C LYS A 74 -8.74 13.80 14.73
N PRO A 75 -10.04 13.65 15.00
CA PRO A 75 -10.80 12.46 14.57
C PRO A 75 -10.63 12.12 13.10
N LEU A 76 -10.61 13.15 12.23
CA LEU A 76 -10.42 12.98 10.79
C LEU A 76 -9.08 12.30 10.42
N VAL A 77 -8.01 12.55 11.17
CA VAL A 77 -6.70 11.91 10.95
C VAL A 77 -6.75 10.46 11.36
N LEU A 78 -7.33 10.19 12.53
CA LEU A 78 -7.51 8.83 13.01
C LEU A 78 -8.33 8.01 12.01
N ASP A 79 -9.44 8.55 11.53
CA ASP A 79 -10.29 7.89 10.53
C ASP A 79 -9.53 7.61 9.24
N TYR A 80 -8.66 8.54 8.82
CA TYR A 80 -7.82 8.34 7.64
C TYR A 80 -6.76 7.25 7.84
N VAL A 81 -6.07 7.25 8.98
CA VAL A 81 -5.09 6.20 9.30
C VAL A 81 -5.78 4.84 9.38
N LYS A 82 -7.01 4.77 9.93
CA LYS A 82 -7.81 3.54 9.92
C LYS A 82 -8.17 3.08 8.50
N TYR A 83 -8.50 4.01 7.60
CA TYR A 83 -8.68 3.68 6.18
C TYR A 83 -7.39 3.10 5.56
N MET A 84 -6.23 3.72 5.84
CA MET A 84 -4.94 3.18 5.39
C MET A 84 -4.71 1.76 5.94
N CYS A 85 -5.03 1.51 7.20
CA CYS A 85 -4.96 0.17 7.77
C CYS A 85 -5.84 -0.81 7.01
N ALA A 86 -7.09 -0.48 6.76
CA ALA A 86 -8.05 -1.36 6.10
C ALA A 86 -7.66 -1.71 4.64
N THR A 87 -6.88 -0.84 3.99
CA THR A 87 -6.43 -1.01 2.59
C THR A 87 -4.99 -1.48 2.46
N THR A 88 -4.22 -1.53 3.55
CA THR A 88 -2.86 -2.09 3.57
C THR A 88 -2.94 -3.62 3.59
N VAL A 89 -2.15 -4.24 2.72
CA VAL A 89 -2.07 -5.69 2.55
C VAL A 89 -0.66 -6.20 2.81
N ARG A 90 -0.56 -7.45 3.25
CA ARG A 90 0.70 -8.20 3.30
C ARG A 90 0.93 -8.89 1.97
N LEU A 91 2.15 -8.83 1.47
CA LEU A 91 2.56 -9.49 0.24
C LEU A 91 3.54 -10.62 0.57
N LYS A 92 3.29 -11.81 0.04
CA LYS A 92 4.23 -12.93 0.00
C LYS A 92 4.53 -13.25 -1.46
N VAL A 93 5.74 -12.94 -1.91
CA VAL A 93 6.19 -13.14 -3.28
C VAL A 93 6.97 -14.45 -3.34
N GLY A 94 6.41 -15.46 -3.99
CA GLY A 94 6.95 -16.81 -4.02
C GLY A 94 7.93 -17.10 -5.15
N TYR A 95 8.32 -16.11 -5.95
CA TYR A 95 9.22 -16.29 -7.09
C TYR A 95 10.02 -15.02 -7.39
N THR A 96 11.25 -15.19 -7.85
CA THR A 96 12.13 -14.10 -8.29
C THR A 96 12.34 -14.22 -9.80
N SER A 97 11.90 -13.23 -10.58
CA SER A 97 11.92 -13.34 -12.05
C SER A 97 13.33 -13.23 -12.64
N TRP A 98 13.58 -13.97 -13.72
CA TRP A 98 14.79 -13.89 -14.54
C TRP A 98 15.02 -12.49 -15.13
N ASP A 99 13.97 -11.69 -15.27
CA ASP A 99 14.04 -10.36 -15.87
C ASP A 99 14.57 -9.27 -14.93
N ARG A 100 14.82 -9.57 -13.64
CA ARG A 100 15.41 -8.58 -12.74
C ARG A 100 16.76 -8.10 -13.32
N PRO A 101 17.09 -6.79 -13.35
CA PRO A 101 18.38 -6.32 -13.90
C PRO A 101 19.56 -6.69 -13.00
N ASP A 102 20.77 -6.77 -13.56
CA ASP A 102 21.98 -7.02 -12.75
C ASP A 102 22.22 -5.91 -11.74
N GLY A 103 22.59 -6.29 -10.52
CA GLY A 103 22.80 -5.35 -9.41
C GLY A 103 21.51 -4.78 -8.82
N TYR A 104 20.34 -5.20 -9.32
CA TYR A 104 19.06 -4.90 -8.70
C TYR A 104 18.79 -5.83 -7.51
N CYS A 105 17.92 -5.40 -6.60
CA CYS A 105 17.47 -6.21 -5.47
C CYS A 105 17.01 -7.60 -5.94
N PHE A 106 17.54 -8.66 -5.33
CA PHE A 106 17.27 -10.07 -5.66
C PHE A 106 17.72 -10.56 -7.04
N SER A 107 18.54 -9.79 -7.76
CA SER A 107 19.12 -10.20 -9.05
C SER A 107 20.02 -11.45 -8.94
N SER A 108 20.64 -11.73 -7.80
CA SER A 108 21.44 -12.95 -7.63
C SER A 108 20.58 -14.20 -7.40
N CYS A 109 19.30 -14.03 -7.09
CA CYS A 109 18.36 -15.12 -6.76
C CYS A 109 17.29 -15.35 -7.83
N ARG A 110 17.52 -14.90 -9.06
CA ARG A 110 16.61 -15.12 -10.20
C ARG A 110 16.29 -16.60 -10.40
N GLY A 111 15.05 -16.87 -10.81
CA GLY A 111 14.55 -18.22 -11.03
C GLY A 111 14.27 -19.03 -9.77
N THR A 112 14.58 -18.51 -8.58
CA THR A 112 14.33 -19.22 -7.31
C THR A 112 12.92 -18.97 -6.79
N SER A 113 12.38 -19.97 -6.08
CA SER A 113 11.10 -19.90 -5.38
C SER A 113 11.24 -19.51 -3.90
N LEU A 114 12.39 -18.99 -3.50
CA LEU A 114 12.61 -18.54 -2.13
C LEU A 114 11.74 -17.31 -1.88
N ALA A 115 10.83 -17.39 -0.91
CA ALA A 115 9.85 -16.35 -0.67
C ALA A 115 10.47 -15.08 -0.06
N HIS A 116 9.89 -13.93 -0.42
CA HIS A 116 10.11 -12.69 0.32
C HIS A 116 8.80 -11.97 0.57
N PHE A 117 8.81 -11.09 1.56
CA PHE A 117 7.64 -10.39 2.06
C PHE A 117 7.82 -8.89 1.95
N GLY A 118 6.69 -8.24 1.68
CA GLY A 118 6.56 -6.80 1.69
C GLY A 118 5.15 -6.40 2.06
N SER A 119 4.87 -5.12 1.87
CA SER A 119 3.56 -4.51 2.06
C SER A 119 3.04 -3.99 0.73
N GLY A 120 1.73 -3.81 0.65
CA GLY A 120 1.08 -3.15 -0.48
C GLY A 120 -0.15 -2.38 -0.03
N HIS A 121 -0.80 -1.72 -0.98
CA HIS A 121 -1.98 -0.91 -0.73
C HIS A 121 -3.01 -1.07 -1.84
N LEU A 122 -4.27 -1.30 -1.49
CA LEU A 122 -5.38 -1.34 -2.43
C LEU A 122 -5.69 0.07 -2.93
N ILE A 123 -5.39 0.36 -4.20
CA ILE A 123 -5.63 1.67 -4.80
C ILE A 123 -6.95 1.77 -5.55
N ALA A 124 -7.43 0.66 -6.13
CA ALA A 124 -8.64 0.65 -6.94
C ALA A 124 -9.28 -0.74 -6.98
N MET A 125 -10.57 -0.75 -7.29
CA MET A 125 -11.33 -1.98 -7.55
C MET A 125 -12.31 -1.75 -8.70
N SER A 126 -12.52 -2.76 -9.52
CA SER A 126 -13.53 -2.75 -10.58
C SER A 126 -14.22 -4.11 -10.70
N GLN A 127 -15.52 -4.11 -10.93
CA GLN A 127 -16.24 -5.33 -11.34
C GLN A 127 -15.84 -5.73 -12.76
N HIS A 128 -15.83 -7.02 -13.02
CA HIS A 128 -15.60 -7.60 -14.33
C HIS A 128 -16.60 -8.73 -14.58
N ASP A 129 -17.37 -8.58 -15.65
CA ASP A 129 -18.22 -9.64 -16.18
C ASP A 129 -17.38 -10.49 -17.15
N GLY A 130 -17.40 -11.80 -16.96
CA GLY A 130 -16.56 -12.77 -17.66
C GLY A 130 -16.01 -13.85 -16.71
N PRO A 131 -15.44 -14.93 -17.26
CA PRO A 131 -14.88 -16.01 -16.46
C PRO A 131 -13.77 -15.47 -15.54
N CYS A 132 -13.92 -15.76 -14.25
CA CYS A 132 -12.97 -15.37 -13.21
C CYS A 132 -11.60 -16.00 -13.47
N GLN A 133 -10.55 -15.19 -13.39
CA GLN A 133 -9.16 -15.59 -13.64
C GLN A 133 -8.40 -15.90 -12.33
N CYS A 134 -9.09 -16.22 -11.24
CA CYS A 134 -8.41 -16.68 -10.03
C CYS A 134 -8.00 -18.17 -10.20
N PRO A 135 -6.99 -18.65 -9.45
CA PRO A 135 -6.49 -20.02 -9.58
C PRO A 135 -7.58 -21.09 -9.46
N GLU A 136 -8.54 -20.88 -8.55
CA GLU A 136 -9.66 -21.78 -8.33
C GLU A 136 -10.57 -21.89 -9.56
N CYS A 137 -10.88 -20.75 -10.20
CA CYS A 137 -11.75 -20.72 -11.37
C CYS A 137 -11.04 -21.14 -12.66
N GLU A 138 -9.73 -20.92 -12.78
CA GLU A 138 -8.95 -21.32 -13.95
C GLU A 138 -8.93 -22.84 -14.16
N SER A 139 -8.93 -23.60 -13.06
CA SER A 139 -9.02 -25.07 -13.07
C SER A 139 -10.45 -25.63 -13.08
N SER A 140 -11.47 -24.78 -12.87
CA SER A 140 -12.85 -25.22 -12.70
C SER A 140 -13.55 -25.40 -14.06
N PRO A 141 -14.34 -26.47 -14.27
CA PRO A 141 -15.18 -26.62 -15.46
C PRO A 141 -16.34 -25.61 -15.48
N SER A 142 -16.65 -25.00 -14.34
CA SER A 142 -17.71 -24.00 -14.17
C SER A 142 -17.15 -22.75 -13.46
N PRO A 143 -16.32 -21.94 -14.14
CA PRO A 143 -15.75 -20.74 -13.55
C PRO A 143 -16.86 -19.73 -13.24
N HIS A 144 -16.69 -18.97 -12.14
CA HIS A 144 -17.58 -17.85 -11.83
C HIS A 144 -17.58 -16.85 -13.00
N GLN A 145 -18.77 -16.39 -13.39
CA GLN A 145 -18.95 -15.49 -14.54
C GLN A 145 -18.90 -14.00 -14.16
N THR A 146 -18.74 -13.71 -12.87
CA THR A 146 -18.58 -12.36 -12.33
C THR A 146 -17.43 -12.40 -11.34
N CYS A 147 -16.54 -11.42 -11.43
CA CYS A 147 -15.43 -11.28 -10.49
C CYS A 147 -15.07 -9.80 -10.29
N HIS A 148 -14.18 -9.56 -9.34
CA HIS A 148 -13.67 -8.25 -9.02
C HIS A 148 -12.17 -8.20 -9.22
N LYS A 149 -11.71 -7.18 -9.93
CA LYS A 149 -10.30 -6.84 -10.12
C LYS A 149 -9.88 -5.90 -8.99
N LEU A 150 -8.84 -6.28 -8.26
CA LEU A 150 -8.24 -5.48 -7.18
C LEU A 150 -6.88 -4.99 -7.67
N TYR A 151 -6.64 -3.68 -7.61
CA TYR A 151 -5.35 -3.11 -8.02
C TYR A 151 -4.54 -2.76 -6.78
N ILE A 152 -3.37 -3.39 -6.65
CA ILE A 152 -2.48 -3.25 -5.51
C ILE A 152 -1.25 -2.46 -5.95
N ALA A 153 -0.96 -1.36 -5.25
CA ALA A 153 0.29 -0.64 -5.37
C ALA A 153 1.31 -1.16 -4.35
N THR A 154 2.57 -1.25 -4.75
CA THR A 154 3.71 -1.63 -3.92
C THR A 154 5.00 -1.07 -4.54
N ALA A 155 6.16 -1.39 -3.95
CA ALA A 155 7.46 -1.05 -4.53
C ALA A 155 7.85 -2.07 -5.60
N GLN A 156 8.54 -1.63 -6.65
CA GLN A 156 8.93 -2.52 -7.76
C GLN A 156 9.92 -3.59 -7.34
N HIS A 157 10.82 -3.29 -6.40
CA HIS A 157 11.72 -4.32 -5.87
C HIS A 157 10.98 -5.41 -5.07
N VAL A 158 9.76 -5.14 -4.57
CA VAL A 158 8.90 -6.16 -3.93
C VAL A 158 8.27 -7.05 -5.00
N VAL A 159 7.50 -6.48 -5.93
CA VAL A 159 6.89 -7.20 -7.06
C VAL A 159 7.35 -6.58 -8.38
N PHE A 160 8.29 -7.25 -9.05
CA PHE A 160 9.02 -6.68 -10.18
C PHE A 160 8.23 -6.65 -11.48
N ASN A 161 7.63 -7.79 -11.87
CA ASN A 161 6.92 -7.96 -13.14
C ASN A 161 5.71 -8.90 -13.01
N THR A 162 5.14 -9.31 -14.15
CA THR A 162 3.95 -10.17 -14.20
C THR A 162 4.22 -11.57 -13.65
N GLU A 163 5.42 -12.12 -13.85
CA GLU A 163 5.75 -13.45 -13.35
C GLU A 163 5.75 -13.46 -11.82
N GLU A 164 6.39 -12.47 -11.19
CA GLU A 164 6.37 -12.35 -9.74
C GLU A 164 4.97 -12.02 -9.21
N ALA A 165 4.20 -11.19 -9.92
CA ALA A 165 2.83 -10.89 -9.53
C ALA A 165 1.96 -12.16 -9.50
N LYS A 166 2.09 -13.05 -10.49
CA LYS A 166 1.38 -14.34 -10.51
C LYS A 166 1.79 -15.27 -9.36
N ALA A 167 3.04 -15.17 -8.93
CA ALA A 167 3.55 -15.90 -7.77
C ALA A 167 3.33 -15.17 -6.43
N THR A 168 2.56 -14.07 -6.42
CA THR A 168 2.33 -13.27 -5.21
C THR A 168 0.98 -13.61 -4.58
N GLN A 169 1.04 -13.98 -3.30
CA GLN A 169 -0.11 -14.06 -2.41
C GLN A 169 -0.31 -12.71 -1.71
N VAL A 170 -1.55 -12.25 -1.67
CA VAL A 170 -1.95 -10.98 -1.03
C VAL A 170 -2.92 -11.28 0.11
N SER A 171 -2.52 -10.93 1.33
CA SER A 171 -3.34 -11.12 2.53
C SER A 171 -3.94 -9.79 2.99
N PHE A 172 -5.26 -9.71 2.95
CA PHE A 172 -6.05 -8.63 3.55
C PHE A 172 -6.34 -8.92 5.02
N PHE A 173 -6.54 -7.85 5.79
CA PHE A 173 -7.03 -7.92 7.19
C PHE A 173 -6.16 -8.73 8.17
N TYR A 174 -4.86 -8.86 7.91
CA TYR A 174 -3.91 -9.48 8.84
C TYR A 174 -3.47 -8.46 9.92
N ASP A 175 -4.37 -8.15 10.85
CA ASP A 175 -4.20 -7.06 11.82
C ASP A 175 -3.54 -7.50 13.13
N ASP A 176 -3.75 -8.75 13.52
CA ASP A 176 -3.22 -9.38 14.73
C ASP A 176 -2.89 -10.87 14.48
N GLU A 177 -2.22 -11.52 15.42
CA GLU A 177 -1.88 -12.96 15.30
C GLU A 177 -3.13 -13.85 15.24
N ALA A 178 -4.19 -13.48 15.95
CA ALA A 178 -5.44 -14.23 15.98
C ALA A 178 -6.13 -14.25 14.60
N SER A 179 -5.93 -13.20 13.79
CA SER A 179 -6.49 -13.04 12.45
C SER A 179 -6.13 -14.22 11.53
N GLY A 180 -4.96 -14.85 11.74
CA GLY A 180 -4.56 -16.03 10.98
C GLY A 180 -5.35 -17.30 11.30
N THR A 181 -5.99 -17.34 12.47
CA THR A 181 -6.69 -18.53 12.99
C THR A 181 -8.22 -18.40 13.00
N ASP A 182 -8.75 -17.18 13.02
CA ASP A 182 -10.20 -16.92 13.09
C ASP A 182 -10.88 -16.72 11.72
N GLY A 183 -10.11 -16.81 10.63
CA GLY A 183 -10.63 -16.71 9.26
C GLY A 183 -10.91 -15.29 8.78
N ARG A 184 -10.54 -14.25 9.54
CA ARG A 184 -10.64 -12.85 9.09
C ARG A 184 -9.70 -12.53 7.93
N VAL A 185 -8.54 -13.18 7.87
CA VAL A 185 -7.58 -12.96 6.78
C VAL A 185 -8.17 -13.46 5.46
N LYS A 186 -8.27 -12.55 4.49
CA LYS A 186 -8.71 -12.87 3.12
C LYS A 186 -7.51 -12.92 2.19
N ILE A 187 -7.37 -14.04 1.49
CA ILE A 187 -6.24 -14.28 0.59
C ILE A 187 -6.71 -14.17 -0.85
N VAL A 188 -5.97 -13.40 -1.66
CA VAL A 188 -6.13 -13.38 -3.12
C VAL A 188 -4.76 -13.55 -3.79
N TRP A 189 -4.78 -13.90 -5.07
CA TRP A 189 -3.56 -14.11 -5.86
C TRP A 189 -3.44 -13.06 -6.94
N GLY A 190 -2.21 -12.61 -7.18
CA GLY A 190 -1.91 -11.75 -8.32
C GLY A 190 -2.09 -12.50 -9.64
N THR A 191 -2.45 -11.78 -10.70
CA THR A 191 -2.79 -12.37 -12.02
C THR A 191 -2.01 -11.76 -13.16
N ARG A 192 -1.90 -10.43 -13.16
CA ARG A 192 -1.11 -9.64 -14.12
C ARG A 192 -0.67 -8.36 -13.48
N GLY A 193 0.40 -7.77 -13.98
CA GLY A 193 0.91 -6.51 -13.47
C GLY A 193 2.39 -6.37 -13.76
N GLY A 194 2.92 -5.18 -13.64
CA GLY A 194 4.32 -4.97 -13.96
C GLY A 194 4.60 -3.50 -14.14
N SER A 195 5.77 -3.11 -13.67
CA SER A 195 6.22 -1.74 -13.66
C SER A 195 6.22 -1.11 -15.06
N LYS A 196 5.77 0.14 -15.14
CA LYS A 196 6.07 1.03 -16.26
C LYS A 196 7.42 1.71 -15.99
N GLY A 197 8.51 0.95 -16.10
CA GLY A 197 9.89 1.44 -16.04
C GLY A 197 10.52 1.48 -14.65
N HIS A 198 11.82 1.20 -14.58
CA HIS A 198 12.64 1.20 -13.36
C HIS A 198 12.72 2.57 -12.66
N GLU A 199 12.39 3.65 -13.37
CA GLU A 199 12.41 5.00 -12.83
C GLU A 199 11.28 5.18 -11.82
N GLY A 200 11.60 4.93 -10.56
CA GLY A 200 10.73 5.31 -9.45
C GLY A 200 10.52 4.24 -8.39
N ASP A 201 10.85 2.99 -8.68
CA ASP A 201 10.62 1.83 -7.79
C ASP A 201 9.15 1.67 -7.37
N ASN A 202 8.20 1.85 -8.31
CA ASN A 202 6.78 1.59 -8.06
C ASN A 202 6.27 0.47 -8.95
N SER A 203 5.37 -0.34 -8.39
CA SER A 203 4.69 -1.39 -9.12
C SER A 203 3.20 -1.37 -8.78
N ILE A 204 2.38 -1.60 -9.80
CA ILE A 204 0.96 -1.83 -9.66
C ILE A 204 0.66 -3.17 -10.31
N PHE A 205 -0.01 -4.05 -9.59
CA PHE A 205 -0.47 -5.31 -10.13
C PHE A 205 -1.92 -5.58 -9.75
N MET A 206 -2.52 -6.48 -10.50
CA MET A 206 -3.93 -6.83 -10.42
C MET A 206 -4.09 -8.20 -9.78
N CYS A 207 -4.98 -8.29 -8.80
CA CYS A 207 -5.53 -9.53 -8.28
C CYS A 207 -6.95 -9.69 -8.79
N VAL A 208 -7.46 -10.93 -8.79
CA VAL A 208 -8.86 -11.23 -9.11
C VAL A 208 -9.45 -12.03 -7.96
N THR A 209 -10.67 -11.68 -7.57
CA THR A 209 -11.44 -12.43 -6.57
C THR A 209 -12.91 -12.53 -6.98
N HIS A 210 -13.56 -13.60 -6.55
CA HIS A 210 -15.01 -13.76 -6.58
C HIS A 210 -15.58 -13.90 -5.14
N ASP A 211 -14.77 -13.62 -4.10
CA ASP A 211 -15.25 -13.55 -2.71
C ASP A 211 -16.06 -12.27 -2.50
N GLU A 212 -17.39 -12.40 -2.58
CA GLU A 212 -18.33 -11.30 -2.38
C GLU A 212 -18.26 -10.70 -0.97
N THR A 213 -17.83 -11.47 0.05
CA THR A 213 -17.66 -10.95 1.41
C THR A 213 -16.52 -9.94 1.44
N LEU A 214 -15.35 -10.32 0.91
CA LEU A 214 -14.20 -9.42 0.78
C LEU A 214 -14.58 -8.18 -0.02
N VAL A 215 -15.23 -8.35 -1.17
CA VAL A 215 -15.61 -7.24 -2.05
C VAL A 215 -16.57 -6.27 -1.38
N SER A 216 -17.57 -6.78 -0.66
CA SER A 216 -18.54 -5.96 0.06
C SER A 216 -17.85 -5.08 1.13
N GLU A 217 -16.94 -5.68 1.90
CA GLU A 217 -16.15 -4.97 2.91
C GLU A 217 -15.25 -3.90 2.28
N LEU A 218 -14.55 -4.22 1.20
CA LEU A 218 -13.73 -3.25 0.47
C LEU A 218 -14.55 -2.11 -0.15
N LYS A 219 -15.76 -2.38 -0.66
CA LYS A 219 -16.68 -1.34 -1.14
C LYS A 219 -17.10 -0.40 -0.01
N GLN A 220 -17.37 -0.93 1.18
CA GLN A 220 -17.69 -0.13 2.36
C GLN A 220 -16.51 0.77 2.78
N ILE A 221 -15.30 0.22 2.81
CA ILE A 221 -14.06 0.96 3.09
C ILE A 221 -13.85 2.09 2.06
N GLN A 222 -14.04 1.81 0.76
CA GLN A 222 -13.94 2.83 -0.30
C GLN A 222 -15.03 3.92 -0.20
N ALA A 223 -16.25 3.56 0.21
CA ALA A 223 -17.31 4.54 0.44
C ALA A 223 -16.99 5.47 1.63
N GLN A 224 -16.47 4.91 2.71
CA GLN A 224 -15.99 5.68 3.87
C GLN A 224 -14.86 6.64 3.45
N TYR A 225 -13.91 6.18 2.64
CA TYR A 225 -12.84 7.02 2.11
C TYR A 225 -13.35 8.20 1.30
N LYS A 226 -14.32 7.99 0.39
CA LYS A 226 -14.92 9.09 -0.38
C LYS A 226 -15.51 10.17 0.52
N HIS A 227 -16.17 9.75 1.61
CA HIS A 227 -16.69 10.67 2.63
C HIS A 227 -15.59 11.40 3.39
N LEU A 228 -14.54 10.68 3.80
CA LEU A 228 -13.38 11.28 4.49
C LEU A 228 -12.66 12.29 3.60
N LYS A 229 -12.43 11.96 2.33
CA LYS A 229 -11.83 12.85 1.34
C LYS A 229 -12.65 14.13 1.17
N PHE A 230 -13.97 14.02 1.01
CA PHE A 230 -14.85 15.19 0.91
C PHE A 230 -14.80 16.08 2.17
N LYS A 231 -14.81 15.48 3.37
CA LYS A 231 -14.62 16.22 4.62
C LYS A 231 -13.28 16.93 4.68
N PHE A 232 -12.21 16.25 4.27
CA PHE A 232 -10.86 16.78 4.26
C PHE A 232 -10.75 17.98 3.31
N GLU A 233 -11.27 17.85 2.09
CA GLU A 233 -11.31 18.92 1.08
C GLU A 233 -12.19 20.11 1.51
N GLY A 234 -13.29 19.87 2.22
CA GLY A 234 -14.14 20.95 2.76
C GLY A 234 -13.49 21.73 3.91
N GLN A 235 -12.76 21.04 4.81
CA GLN A 235 -12.07 21.69 5.94
C GLN A 235 -10.77 22.37 5.52
N ALA A 236 -10.08 21.80 4.54
CA ALA A 236 -8.90 22.32 3.89
C ALA A 236 -9.06 23.79 3.43
N GLY A 237 -10.20 24.12 2.84
CA GLY A 237 -10.46 25.48 2.33
C GLY A 237 -10.83 26.52 3.40
N THR A 238 -11.04 26.11 4.66
CA THR A 238 -11.63 26.98 5.69
C THR A 238 -10.79 27.17 6.94
N SER A 239 -9.74 26.36 7.14
CA SER A 239 -8.93 26.41 8.37
C SER A 239 -7.45 26.67 8.08
N PRO A 240 -6.99 27.94 8.10
CA PRO A 240 -5.58 28.30 7.90
C PRO A 240 -4.65 27.84 9.04
N ASN A 241 -5.18 27.24 10.11
CA ASN A 241 -4.44 26.96 11.35
C ASN A 241 -4.12 25.48 11.58
N ILE A 242 -4.22 24.62 10.57
CA ILE A 242 -3.76 23.24 10.76
C ILE A 242 -2.34 23.10 10.26
N ASP A 243 -1.40 23.13 11.21
CA ASP A 243 0.00 22.79 10.98
C ASP A 243 0.12 21.27 10.79
N TRP A 244 -0.28 20.79 9.62
CA TRP A 244 -0.07 19.42 9.17
C TRP A 244 1.37 19.17 8.77
N LYS A 245 2.20 20.21 8.77
CA LYS A 245 3.53 20.19 8.18
C LYS A 245 4.29 19.07 8.86
N ASN A 246 4.66 18.10 8.03
CA ASN A 246 5.52 16.98 8.37
C ASN A 246 4.88 15.78 9.06
N LEU A 247 3.54 15.62 9.18
CA LEU A 247 3.03 14.31 9.64
C LEU A 247 3.41 13.21 8.65
N CYS A 248 4.07 12.16 9.12
CA CYS A 248 4.36 10.97 8.34
C CYS A 248 3.86 9.72 9.07
N VAL A 249 2.92 9.01 8.44
CA VAL A 249 2.38 7.75 8.94
C VAL A 249 2.69 6.64 7.96
N VAL A 250 3.20 5.52 8.46
CA VAL A 250 3.43 4.31 7.67
C VAL A 250 2.62 3.18 8.29
N VAL A 251 1.84 2.49 7.45
CA VAL A 251 1.12 1.27 7.85
C VAL A 251 1.69 0.11 7.03
N SER A 252 2.21 -0.90 7.71
CA SER A 252 2.97 -1.97 7.04
C SER A 252 2.90 -3.31 7.78
N HIS A 253 3.48 -4.35 7.17
CA HIS A 253 3.70 -5.69 7.73
C HIS A 253 5.20 -5.93 7.99
N PRO A 254 5.80 -5.25 8.98
CA PRO A 254 7.22 -5.41 9.30
C PRO A 254 7.54 -6.86 9.65
N HIS A 255 8.63 -7.40 9.13
CA HIS A 255 9.09 -8.78 9.24
C HIS A 255 8.07 -9.83 8.75
N GLY A 256 7.03 -9.40 8.01
CA GLY A 256 5.90 -10.26 7.68
C GLY A 256 4.94 -10.50 8.85
N GLN A 257 5.05 -9.74 9.94
CA GLN A 257 4.17 -9.79 11.11
C GLN A 257 2.80 -9.16 10.84
N PRO A 258 1.84 -9.28 11.78
CA PRO A 258 0.59 -8.56 11.71
C PRO A 258 0.81 -7.05 11.61
N LYS A 259 -0.17 -6.37 11.03
CA LYS A 259 -0.11 -4.96 10.65
C LYS A 259 0.30 -4.05 11.81
N LYS A 260 1.28 -3.19 11.56
CA LYS A 260 1.75 -2.17 12.50
C LYS A 260 1.66 -0.79 11.89
N ILE A 261 1.52 0.21 12.75
CA ILE A 261 1.48 1.62 12.41
C ILE A 261 2.66 2.30 13.10
N THR A 262 3.41 3.07 12.34
CA THR A 262 4.45 3.95 12.87
C THR A 262 4.11 5.39 12.52
N VAL A 263 4.35 6.29 13.47
CA VAL A 263 4.10 7.73 13.33
C VAL A 263 5.42 8.46 13.54
N GLY A 264 5.69 9.42 12.67
CA GLY A 264 6.91 10.20 12.71
C GLY A 264 6.78 11.46 11.85
N GLU A 265 7.93 11.91 11.35
CA GLU A 265 8.03 13.20 10.69
C GLU A 265 8.57 13.07 9.27
N MET A 266 7.94 13.79 8.34
CA MET A 266 8.52 14.12 7.05
C MET A 266 9.70 15.06 7.26
N LYS A 267 10.82 14.80 6.59
CA LYS A 267 12.03 15.61 6.70
C LYS A 267 12.28 16.43 5.45
N SER A 268 12.04 15.85 4.29
CA SER A 268 12.12 16.57 3.02
C SER A 268 11.31 15.89 1.93
N CYS A 269 10.95 16.65 0.91
CA CYS A 269 10.37 16.18 -0.32
C CYS A 269 11.27 16.63 -1.47
N THR A 270 11.77 15.70 -2.27
CA THR A 270 12.67 15.99 -3.41
C THR A 270 11.98 15.66 -4.73
N GLY A 271 12.25 16.46 -5.76
CA GLY A 271 11.62 16.36 -7.09
C GLY A 271 11.41 17.74 -7.71
N ALA A 272 12.05 18.02 -8.85
CA ALA A 272 11.90 19.29 -9.55
C ALA A 272 10.73 19.23 -10.55
N GLY A 273 9.79 20.17 -10.47
CA GLY A 273 8.69 20.31 -11.43
C GLY A 273 7.35 19.77 -10.94
N THR A 274 6.43 19.51 -11.88
CA THR A 274 5.03 19.12 -11.66
C THR A 274 4.86 18.07 -10.56
N CYS A 275 3.68 18.01 -9.94
CA CYS A 275 3.32 17.18 -8.78
C CYS A 275 3.55 15.65 -8.90
N ASN A 276 4.24 15.19 -9.93
CA ASN A 276 4.23 13.83 -10.46
C ASN A 276 5.55 13.06 -10.25
N ARG A 277 6.55 13.63 -9.58
CA ARG A 277 7.84 12.94 -9.30
C ARG A 277 8.40 13.34 -7.94
N ARG A 278 7.65 13.11 -6.87
CA ARG A 278 8.09 13.39 -5.50
C ARG A 278 8.66 12.16 -4.85
N GLN A 279 9.83 12.28 -4.25
CA GLN A 279 10.37 11.32 -3.32
C GLN A 279 10.38 11.94 -1.92
N PHE A 280 9.74 11.24 -0.99
CA PHE A 280 9.65 11.62 0.41
C PHE A 280 10.84 11.07 1.18
N SER A 281 11.37 11.87 2.10
CA SER A 281 12.34 11.45 3.09
C SER A 281 11.79 11.71 4.49
N TYR A 282 11.85 10.72 5.37
CA TYR A 282 11.15 10.75 6.66
C TYR A 282 11.87 9.94 7.74
N SER A 283 11.60 10.30 9.00
CA SER A 283 12.15 9.61 10.18
C SER A 283 11.23 8.55 10.78
N THR A 284 10.04 8.35 10.20
CA THR A 284 9.08 7.33 10.66
C THR A 284 9.71 5.93 10.59
N ALA A 285 9.64 5.18 11.68
CA ALA A 285 10.27 3.86 11.79
C ALA A 285 9.72 2.86 10.75
N THR A 286 10.62 2.09 10.15
CA THR A 286 10.35 1.00 9.20
C THR A 286 11.36 -0.11 9.43
N CYS A 287 11.00 -1.33 9.06
CA CYS A 287 11.86 -2.50 9.11
C CYS A 287 11.75 -3.28 7.79
N ARG A 288 12.58 -4.31 7.64
CA ARG A 288 12.31 -5.39 6.65
C ARG A 288 10.85 -5.80 6.71
N GLY A 289 10.23 -6.11 5.57
CA GLY A 289 8.79 -6.31 5.40
C GLY A 289 7.97 -5.03 5.20
N SER A 290 8.49 -3.85 5.57
CA SER A 290 7.79 -2.57 5.37
C SER A 290 7.85 -2.06 3.92
N SER A 291 8.72 -2.60 3.06
CA SER A 291 8.80 -2.15 1.67
C SER A 291 7.47 -2.29 0.94
N GLY A 292 7.12 -1.29 0.13
CA GLY A 292 5.84 -1.22 -0.56
C GLY A 292 4.68 -0.64 0.25
N ALA A 293 4.86 -0.41 1.56
CA ALA A 293 3.86 0.22 2.41
C ALA A 293 3.52 1.64 1.95
N PHE A 294 2.25 2.05 2.04
CA PHE A 294 1.87 3.42 1.70
C PHE A 294 2.37 4.39 2.76
N VAL A 295 3.18 5.36 2.34
CA VAL A 295 3.66 6.46 3.18
C VAL A 295 2.69 7.62 3.03
N LEU A 296 1.97 7.95 4.10
CA LEU A 296 1.11 9.12 4.11
C LEU A 296 1.95 10.37 4.37
N SER A 297 1.90 11.31 3.43
CA SER A 297 2.40 12.67 3.60
C SER A 297 1.23 13.66 3.56
N LEU A 298 1.04 14.40 4.65
CA LEU A 298 0.12 15.54 4.68
C LEU A 298 0.88 16.83 4.36
N GLU A 299 1.30 16.98 3.11
CA GLU A 299 1.90 18.23 2.65
C GLU A 299 0.81 19.12 2.05
N PHE A 300 0.49 20.22 2.74
CA PHE A 300 -0.34 21.27 2.18
C PHE A 300 0.52 22.19 1.32
N TYR A 301 0.14 22.36 0.05
CA TYR A 301 0.69 23.46 -0.72
C TYR A 301 0.20 24.77 -0.10
N GLU A 302 1.12 25.57 0.43
CA GLU A 302 0.86 27.01 0.52
C GLU A 302 0.61 27.48 -0.91
N ALA A 303 -0.62 27.92 -1.14
CA ALA A 303 -1.22 28.07 -2.45
C ALA A 303 -0.30 28.78 -3.45
N MET A 304 -0.16 28.20 -4.66
CA MET A 304 0.07 29.06 -5.82
C MET A 304 -1.12 30.01 -5.90
N PRO A 305 -0.91 31.35 -5.86
CA PRO A 305 -1.98 32.34 -5.68
C PRO A 305 -3.02 32.42 -6.82
N TYR A 306 -2.93 31.55 -7.84
CA TYR A 306 -3.73 31.64 -9.06
C TYR A 306 -4.57 30.42 -9.39
N VAL A 307 -4.62 29.38 -8.54
CA VAL A 307 -5.43 28.18 -8.82
C VAL A 307 -6.29 27.78 -7.63
N SER A 308 -7.44 28.45 -7.49
CA SER A 308 -8.37 28.36 -6.36
C SER A 308 -9.16 27.05 -6.24
N TRP A 309 -8.70 25.95 -6.85
CA TRP A 309 -9.44 24.68 -6.91
C TRP A 309 -8.57 23.43 -6.78
N TYR A 310 -7.28 23.57 -6.47
CA TYR A 310 -6.50 22.40 -6.05
C TYR A 310 -6.83 22.06 -4.59
N THR A 311 -7.68 21.05 -4.47
CA THR A 311 -7.92 20.25 -3.28
C THR A 311 -6.61 19.90 -2.60
N GLY A 312 -6.60 19.84 -1.26
CA GLY A 312 -5.48 19.24 -0.53
C GLY A 312 -5.31 17.80 -0.99
N MET A 313 -4.48 17.59 -2.01
CA MET A 313 -4.20 16.26 -2.53
C MET A 313 -3.29 15.58 -1.52
N MET A 314 -3.81 14.52 -0.92
CA MET A 314 -3.03 13.65 -0.08
C MET A 314 -2.07 12.88 -0.98
N TRP A 315 -0.79 13.18 -0.86
CA TRP A 315 0.24 12.48 -1.61
C TRP A 315 0.73 11.31 -0.76
N GLY A 316 0.94 10.19 -1.44
CA GLY A 316 1.69 9.10 -0.85
C GLY A 316 2.42 8.33 -1.93
N ALA A 317 3.43 7.62 -1.48
CA ALA A 317 4.22 6.75 -2.32
C ALA A 317 4.56 5.50 -1.50
N ALA A 318 4.89 4.41 -2.19
CA ALA A 318 5.37 3.21 -1.54
C ALA A 318 6.67 3.50 -0.78
N HIS A 319 6.86 2.94 0.42
CA HIS A 319 8.17 2.91 1.06
C HIS A 319 9.12 2.06 0.21
N SER A 320 10.34 2.55 -0.02
CA SER A 320 11.27 1.93 -0.96
C SER A 320 12.64 1.61 -0.35
N PHE A 321 13.22 2.56 0.41
CA PHE A 321 14.56 2.44 0.96
C PHE A 321 14.56 2.67 2.46
N GLY A 322 15.09 1.70 3.20
CA GLY A 322 15.40 1.85 4.62
C GLY A 322 16.66 2.68 4.78
N GLY A 323 16.59 3.75 5.58
CA GLY A 323 17.78 4.50 5.97
C GLY A 323 18.74 3.62 6.78
N LEU A 324 20.01 3.62 6.40
CA LEU A 324 21.09 2.95 7.13
C LEU A 324 21.95 3.99 7.84
N ASN A 325 22.56 3.63 8.97
CA ASN A 325 23.56 4.47 9.67
C ASN A 325 23.09 5.90 9.99
N GLY A 326 21.81 6.06 10.36
CA GLY A 326 21.23 7.35 10.70
C GLY A 326 20.67 8.14 9.51
N GLU A 327 20.72 7.60 8.29
CA GLU A 327 19.99 8.16 7.16
C GLU A 327 18.47 8.04 7.35
N TYR A 328 17.73 8.95 6.73
CA TYR A 328 16.28 8.90 6.69
C TYR A 328 15.78 7.85 5.71
N ASN A 329 14.61 7.30 6.00
CA ASN A 329 13.90 6.43 5.08
C ASN A 329 13.46 7.23 3.84
N LYS A 330 13.32 6.54 2.71
CA LYS A 330 12.83 7.15 1.46
C LYS A 330 11.67 6.37 0.86
N SER A 331 10.75 7.10 0.25
CA SER A 331 9.71 6.51 -0.58
C SER A 331 10.23 6.25 -2.00
N ALA A 332 9.48 5.45 -2.75
CA ALA A 332 9.45 5.45 -4.19
C ALA A 332 9.04 6.83 -4.72
N TYR A 333 9.27 7.11 -6.00
CA TYR A 333 8.78 8.35 -6.60
C TYR A 333 7.27 8.29 -6.78
N SER A 334 6.50 9.31 -6.43
CA SER A 334 5.06 9.29 -6.67
C SER A 334 4.76 9.08 -8.16
N ASN A 335 3.87 8.15 -8.52
CA ASN A 335 3.48 7.91 -9.90
C ASN A 335 2.16 8.67 -10.22
N PRO A 336 2.13 9.55 -11.24
CA PRO A 336 0.92 10.30 -11.61
C PRO A 336 -0.24 9.40 -12.04
N ASP A 337 0.03 8.23 -12.65
CA ASP A 337 -1.02 7.32 -13.08
C ASP A 337 -1.85 6.82 -11.90
N VAL A 338 -1.26 6.74 -10.69
CA VAL A 338 -1.96 6.37 -9.46
C VAL A 338 -2.92 7.48 -9.04
N ALA A 339 -2.53 8.74 -9.21
CA ALA A 339 -3.40 9.89 -8.92
C ALA A 339 -4.65 9.88 -9.83
N ASP A 340 -4.52 9.45 -11.08
CA ASP A 340 -5.66 9.28 -12.00
C ASP A 340 -6.59 8.13 -11.56
N PHE A 341 -6.09 7.03 -10.98
CA PHE A 341 -6.94 6.01 -10.35
C PHE A 341 -7.70 6.53 -9.13
N PHE A 342 -7.19 7.56 -8.45
CA PHE A 342 -7.84 8.23 -7.32
C PHE A 342 -8.79 9.36 -7.74
N THR A 343 -8.81 9.74 -9.01
CA THR A 343 -9.92 10.52 -9.57
C THR A 343 -11.09 9.58 -9.83
N PRO A 344 -12.31 9.91 -9.38
CA PRO A 344 -13.46 9.09 -9.75
C PRO A 344 -13.47 9.03 -11.27
N ILE A 345 -13.53 7.81 -11.84
CA ILE A 345 -13.97 7.61 -13.22
C ILE A 345 -15.16 8.53 -13.37
N SER A 346 -15.00 9.61 -14.15
CA SER A 346 -16.11 10.50 -14.40
C SER A 346 -17.15 9.60 -15.05
N VAL A 347 -18.19 9.23 -14.31
CA VAL A 347 -19.37 8.69 -14.92
C VAL A 347 -19.76 9.80 -15.88
N ARG A 348 -19.55 9.59 -17.18
CA ARG A 348 -20.11 10.45 -18.21
C ARG A 348 -21.61 10.30 -18.03
N LEU A 349 -22.19 11.10 -17.13
CA LEU A 349 -23.63 11.24 -17.06
C LEU A 349 -24.05 11.69 -18.46
N PRO A 350 -24.98 10.97 -19.11
CA PRO A 350 -25.51 11.40 -20.39
C PRO A 350 -25.94 12.87 -20.26
N ARG A 351 -25.62 13.70 -21.25
CA ARG A 351 -26.02 15.13 -21.29
C ARG A 351 -27.52 15.34 -21.03
N SER A 352 -28.34 14.29 -21.21
CA SER A 352 -29.78 14.29 -20.92
C SER A 352 -30.15 14.31 -19.42
N MET A 353 -29.25 14.03 -18.47
CA MET A 353 -29.55 14.04 -17.03
C MET A 353 -29.30 15.37 -16.32
N LEU A 354 -28.71 16.37 -17.00
CA LEU A 354 -28.45 17.71 -16.43
C LEU A 354 -29.70 18.60 -16.35
N TRP A 355 -30.86 18.14 -16.84
CA TRP A 355 -32.10 18.94 -16.89
C TRP A 355 -33.11 18.67 -15.76
N LEU A 356 -32.86 17.71 -14.86
CA LEU A 356 -33.86 17.29 -13.86
C LEU A 356 -33.59 17.74 -12.41
N LEU A 357 -32.55 18.54 -12.16
CA LEU A 357 -32.29 19.15 -10.85
C LEU A 357 -32.29 20.69 -10.95
N GLY A 358 -33.38 21.24 -11.46
CA GLY A 358 -33.67 22.68 -11.45
C GLY A 358 -34.64 23.04 -10.32
N GLY A 359 -34.13 23.61 -9.24
CA GLY A 359 -34.96 24.14 -8.15
C GLY A 359 -34.18 25.04 -7.20
N THR A 360 -34.26 26.35 -7.45
CA THR A 360 -34.08 27.49 -6.51
C THR A 360 -32.70 27.90 -5.95
N TRP A 361 -31.56 27.30 -6.31
CA TRP A 361 -30.24 27.73 -5.78
C TRP A 361 -29.24 28.36 -6.79
N MET A 362 -29.72 28.96 -7.89
CA MET A 362 -28.87 29.73 -8.83
C MET A 362 -29.54 31.01 -9.33
N LYS A 363 -29.90 31.94 -8.42
CA LYS A 363 -30.25 33.31 -8.82
C LYS A 363 -29.29 34.40 -8.30
N SER A 364 -28.36 34.07 -7.41
CA SER A 364 -27.48 35.08 -6.81
C SER A 364 -26.09 35.21 -7.46
N VAL A 365 -25.72 34.36 -8.42
CA VAL A 365 -24.37 34.37 -9.04
C VAL A 365 -24.37 34.97 -10.45
N TRP A 366 -25.54 35.24 -11.04
CA TRP A 366 -25.64 35.73 -12.42
C TRP A 366 -25.87 37.24 -12.56
N CYS A 367 -25.40 38.03 -11.58
CA CYS A 367 -25.49 39.50 -11.63
C CYS A 367 -24.14 40.24 -11.50
N LEU A 368 -23.01 39.52 -11.55
CA LEU A 368 -21.67 40.12 -11.37
C LEU A 368 -20.69 39.91 -12.53
N VAL A 369 -21.16 39.44 -13.70
CA VAL A 369 -20.29 39.23 -14.88
C VAL A 369 -20.76 40.02 -16.11
N ASN A 370 -21.69 40.97 -15.96
CA ASN A 370 -21.98 41.93 -17.03
C ASN A 370 -22.31 43.31 -16.43
N LYS A 371 -21.26 44.03 -16.02
CA LYS A 371 -21.13 45.48 -16.10
C LYS A 371 -19.68 45.89 -16.00
#